data_AF-A0A2H0VE41-F1
#
_entry.id   AF-A0A2H0VE41-F1
#
_cell.length_a   1.000
_cell.length_b   1.000
_cell.length_c   1.000
_cell.angle_alpha   90.00
_cell.angle_beta   90.00
_cell.angle_gamma   90.00
#
_symmetry.space_group_name_H-M   'P 1'
#
loop_
_entity.id
_entity.type
_entity.pdbx_description
1 polymer ?
#
loop_
_entity_poly.entity_id
_entity_poly.type
_entity_poly.pdbx_seq_one_letter_code
_entity_poly.pdbx_strand_id
1 'polypeptide(L)'
;MVIMGKIRIVILTVVLLAGLVFTGWLFFSRSQTVELAEGQSFEFKNYSIRTEVAGEDGKSVQIRVFDNTSKTIEYLYLSEADGYTQEVLGLVVEFQGAGVPNGFNQRDEKVVKLKLNKK
;
A
#
# COMPACT_ATOMS: atom_id res chain seq x y z
N MET A 1 -37.44 -33.51 19.69
CA MET A 1 -36.09 -33.09 20.15
C MET A 1 -35.15 -32.95 18.93
N VAL A 2 -35.38 -31.97 18.06
CA VAL A 2 -34.57 -31.74 16.82
C VAL A 2 -34.07 -30.29 16.72
N ILE A 3 -34.66 -29.39 17.51
CA ILE A 3 -34.40 -27.95 17.49
C ILE A 3 -33.01 -27.63 18.06
N MET A 4 -32.57 -28.38 19.07
CA MET A 4 -31.28 -28.16 19.75
C MET A 4 -30.06 -28.48 18.87
N GLY A 5 -30.17 -29.39 17.91
CA GLY A 5 -29.09 -29.72 16.97
C GLY A 5 -28.92 -28.67 15.86
N LYS A 6 -30.04 -28.12 15.35
CA LYS A 6 -30.03 -27.10 14.29
C LYS A 6 -29.44 -25.76 14.78
N ILE A 7 -29.75 -25.37 16.01
CA ILE A 7 -29.22 -24.12 16.62
C ILE A 7 -27.69 -24.19 16.77
N ARG A 8 -27.13 -25.35 17.16
CA ARG A 8 -25.68 -25.52 17.29
C ARG A 8 -24.95 -25.39 15.95
N ILE A 9 -25.54 -25.90 14.88
CA ILE A 9 -24.96 -25.83 13.53
C ILE A 9 -24.93 -24.38 13.05
N VAL A 10 -26.00 -23.61 13.27
CA VAL A 10 -26.09 -22.19 12.88
C VAL A 10 -25.07 -21.34 13.64
N ILE A 11 -24.89 -21.57 14.94
CA ILE A 11 -23.89 -20.84 15.73
C ILE A 11 -22.47 -21.16 15.24
N LEU A 12 -22.18 -22.44 14.94
CA LEU A 12 -20.89 -22.85 14.41
C LEU A 12 -20.57 -22.19 13.07
N THR A 13 -21.53 -22.13 12.13
CA THR A 13 -21.30 -21.47 10.84
C THR A 13 -21.12 -19.96 10.96
N VAL A 14 -21.87 -19.30 11.84
CA VAL A 14 -21.70 -17.84 12.06
C VAL A 14 -20.33 -17.52 12.68
N VAL A 15 -19.86 -18.33 13.64
CA VAL A 15 -18.52 -18.15 14.23
C VAL A 15 -17.42 -18.40 13.20
N LEU A 16 -17.59 -19.40 12.32
CA LEU A 16 -16.62 -19.71 11.28
C LEU A 16 -16.56 -18.62 10.20
N LEU A 17 -17.72 -18.07 9.80
CA LEU A 17 -17.81 -16.93 8.89
C LEU A 17 -17.20 -15.67 9.52
N ALA A 18 -17.49 -15.39 10.79
CA ALA A 18 -16.90 -14.26 11.51
C ALA A 18 -15.37 -14.40 11.62
N GLY A 19 -14.87 -15.61 11.86
CA GLY A 19 -13.42 -15.90 11.88
C GLY A 19 -12.75 -15.70 10.53
N LEU A 20 -13.40 -16.09 9.42
CA LEU A 20 -12.89 -15.85 8.06
C LEU A 20 -12.87 -14.36 7.70
N VAL A 21 -13.90 -13.61 8.09
CA VAL A 21 -13.93 -12.15 7.89
C VAL A 21 -12.87 -11.46 8.76
N PHE A 22 -12.69 -11.90 10.00
CA PHE A 22 -11.68 -11.34 10.91
C PHE A 22 -10.25 -11.63 10.46
N THR A 23 -9.97 -12.85 9.98
CA THR A 23 -8.67 -13.20 9.40
C THR A 23 -8.42 -12.46 8.09
N GLY A 24 -9.43 -12.34 7.21
CA GLY A 24 -9.36 -11.51 6.02
C GLY A 24 -9.05 -10.04 6.34
N TRP A 25 -9.69 -9.47 7.37
CA TRP A 25 -9.46 -8.11 7.84
C TRP A 25 -8.04 -7.92 8.42
N LEU A 26 -7.52 -8.91 9.15
CA LEU A 26 -6.14 -8.93 9.66
C LEU A 26 -5.07 -9.00 8.56
N PHE A 27 -5.36 -9.70 7.45
CA PHE A 27 -4.46 -9.76 6.31
C PHE A 27 -4.51 -8.48 5.45
N PHE A 28 -5.70 -7.88 5.28
CA PHE A 28 -5.85 -6.62 4.53
C PHE A 28 -5.23 -5.40 5.22
N SER A 29 -5.04 -5.44 6.54
CA SER A 29 -4.54 -4.29 7.32
C SER A 29 -3.01 -4.15 7.36
N ARG A 30 -2.26 -5.09 6.75
CA ARG A 30 -0.79 -5.08 6.79
C ARG A 30 -0.17 -4.30 5.63
N SER A 31 -0.57 -4.58 4.39
CA SER A 31 0.02 -3.95 3.20
C SER A 31 -1.01 -3.35 2.24
N GLN A 32 -0.73 -2.16 1.72
CA GLN A 32 -1.56 -1.51 0.71
C GLN A 32 -0.73 -1.20 -0.54
N THR A 33 -1.25 -1.56 -1.71
CA THR A 33 -0.65 -1.16 -2.98
C THR A 33 -1.33 0.11 -3.48
N VAL A 34 -0.55 1.09 -3.90
CA VAL A 34 -1.00 2.39 -4.36
C VAL A 34 -0.26 2.76 -5.65
N GLU A 35 -0.96 3.44 -6.54
CA GLU A 35 -0.39 4.03 -7.75
C GLU A 35 -0.39 5.54 -7.58
N LEU A 36 0.79 6.17 -7.61
CA LEU A 36 0.97 7.60 -7.41
C LEU A 36 1.58 8.23 -8.65
N ALA A 37 0.90 9.22 -9.21
CA ALA A 37 1.50 10.07 -10.23
C ALA A 37 2.48 11.08 -9.61
N GLU A 38 3.36 11.68 -10.40
CA GLU A 38 4.28 12.73 -9.93
C GLU A 38 3.53 13.89 -9.25
N GLY A 39 4.03 14.33 -8.09
CA GLY A 39 3.46 15.41 -7.30
C GLY A 39 2.28 15.01 -6.41
N GLN A 40 1.70 13.82 -6.61
CA GLN A 40 0.59 13.31 -5.80
C GLN A 40 1.04 12.86 -4.42
N SER A 41 0.14 13.04 -3.45
CA SER A 41 0.34 12.55 -2.09
C SER A 41 -0.73 11.53 -1.70
N PHE A 42 -0.34 10.55 -0.91
CA PHE A 42 -1.19 9.52 -0.37
C PHE A 42 -0.92 9.32 1.11
N GLU A 43 -2.00 9.20 1.89
CA GLU A 43 -1.90 8.94 3.31
C GLU A 43 -2.04 7.45 3.60
N PHE A 44 -1.03 6.89 4.25
CA PHE A 44 -1.03 5.53 4.74
C PHE A 44 -0.80 5.50 6.24
N LYS A 45 -1.85 5.20 7.00
CA LYS A 45 -1.81 5.22 8.48
C LYS A 45 -1.36 6.62 8.97
N ASN A 46 -0.24 6.71 9.67
CA ASN A 46 0.32 7.98 10.14
C ASN A 46 1.35 8.57 9.17
N TYR A 47 1.52 8.00 7.97
CA TYR A 47 2.50 8.48 7.00
C TYR A 47 1.81 9.23 5.87
N SER A 48 2.40 10.35 5.45
CA SER A 48 2.08 11.02 4.19
C SER A 48 3.21 10.71 3.19
N ILE A 49 2.87 10.02 2.12
CA ILE A 49 3.79 9.62 1.05
C ILE A 49 3.53 10.53 -0.14
N ARG A 50 4.57 11.20 -0.64
CA ARG A 50 4.49 12.05 -1.82
C ARG A 50 5.58 11.69 -2.83
N THR A 51 5.20 11.58 -4.09
CA THR A 51 6.14 11.49 -5.22
C THR A 51 6.57 12.90 -5.60
N GLU A 52 7.88 13.19 -5.61
CA GLU A 52 8.35 14.55 -5.88
C GLU A 52 9.02 14.70 -7.24
N VAL A 53 9.89 13.77 -7.63
CA VAL A 53 10.59 13.82 -8.93
C VAL A 53 10.88 12.41 -9.40
N ALA A 54 10.41 12.04 -10.59
CA ALA A 54 11.06 10.96 -11.33
C ALA A 54 12.32 11.58 -11.96
N GLY A 55 13.52 11.18 -11.55
CA GLY A 55 14.80 11.79 -11.89
C GLY A 55 14.96 12.16 -13.37
N GLU A 56 15.91 13.05 -13.69
CA GLU A 56 16.15 13.54 -15.07
C GLU A 56 16.39 12.42 -16.09
N ASP A 57 16.90 11.26 -15.63
CA ASP A 57 17.09 10.04 -16.43
C ASP A 57 15.78 9.33 -16.79
N GLY A 58 14.71 9.71 -16.11
CA GLY A 58 13.38 9.16 -16.14
C GLY A 58 13.21 7.79 -15.50
N LYS A 59 14.26 7.26 -14.86
CA LYS A 59 14.37 5.88 -14.35
C LYS A 59 14.51 5.79 -12.84
N SER A 60 14.70 6.93 -12.19
CA SER A 60 14.76 7.04 -10.74
C SER A 60 13.49 7.72 -10.23
N VAL A 61 12.97 7.35 -9.07
CA VAL A 61 11.81 8.03 -8.43
C VAL A 61 12.21 8.45 -7.03
N GLN A 62 12.02 9.73 -6.72
CA GLN A 62 12.13 10.27 -5.39
C GLN A 62 10.77 10.26 -4.70
N ILE A 63 10.70 9.59 -3.56
CA ILE A 63 9.54 9.56 -2.68
C ILE A 63 9.89 10.27 -1.39
N ARG A 64 9.06 11.23 -1.02
CA ARG A 64 9.07 11.84 0.30
C ARG A 64 8.12 11.09 1.21
N VAL A 65 8.63 10.60 2.34
CA VAL A 65 7.84 9.95 3.38
C VAL A 65 7.86 10.85 4.61
N PHE A 66 6.69 11.29 5.05
CA PHE A 66 6.50 12.09 6.25
C PHE A 66 5.76 11.28 7.32
N ASP A 67 6.38 11.06 8.48
CA ASP A 67 5.68 10.50 9.64
C ASP A 67 4.97 11.63 10.41
N ASN A 68 3.64 11.62 10.37
CA ASN A 68 2.80 12.57 11.07
C ASN A 68 2.93 12.49 12.60
N THR A 69 3.42 11.36 13.14
CA THR A 69 3.60 11.10 14.57
C THR A 69 4.88 11.75 15.08
N SER A 70 6.03 11.44 14.46
CA SER A 70 7.34 11.97 14.86
C SER A 70 7.69 13.31 14.22
N LYS A 71 6.88 13.77 13.24
CA LYS A 71 7.14 14.94 12.40
C LYS A 71 8.46 14.85 11.63
N THR A 72 8.91 13.64 11.33
CA THR A 72 10.15 13.37 10.59
C THR A 72 9.86 13.19 9.10
N ILE A 73 10.76 13.70 8.25
CA ILE A 73 10.71 13.52 6.80
C ILE A 73 11.95 12.74 6.39
N GLU A 74 11.76 11.69 5.60
CA GLU A 74 12.84 11.00 4.91
C GLU A 74 12.54 10.87 3.41
N TYR A 75 13.61 10.85 2.61
CA TYR A 75 13.53 10.72 1.16
C TYR A 75 14.03 9.35 0.75
N LEU A 76 13.25 8.69 -0.09
CA LEU A 76 13.59 7.42 -0.71
C LEU A 76 13.93 7.68 -2.18
N TYR A 77 15.04 7.11 -2.63
CA TYR A 77 15.40 7.07 -4.04
C TYR A 77 15.22 5.63 -4.51
N LEU A 78 14.15 5.40 -5.26
CA LEU A 78 13.88 4.11 -5.89
C LEU A 78 14.50 4.13 -7.29
N SER A 79 15.36 3.17 -7.60
CA SER A 79 15.71 2.89 -8.99
C SER A 79 14.73 1.84 -9.56
N GLU A 80 14.51 1.88 -10.87
CA GLU A 80 13.58 1.04 -11.66
C GLU A 80 13.66 -0.49 -11.49
N ALA A 81 14.46 -1.03 -10.57
CA ALA A 81 14.47 -2.47 -10.31
C ALA A 81 13.15 -2.90 -9.65
N ASP A 82 12.27 -3.54 -10.42
CA ASP A 82 11.06 -4.18 -9.90
C ASP A 82 11.38 -5.09 -8.70
N GLY A 83 10.58 -4.95 -7.64
CA GLY A 83 10.80 -5.69 -6.39
C GLY A 83 11.82 -5.04 -5.44
N TYR A 84 12.41 -3.90 -5.79
CA TYR A 84 13.26 -3.14 -4.87
C TYR A 84 12.44 -2.74 -3.64
N THR A 85 12.94 -3.11 -2.47
CA THR A 85 12.28 -2.90 -1.18
C THR A 85 13.20 -2.11 -0.28
N GLN A 86 12.67 -1.05 0.33
CA GLN A 86 13.42 -0.27 1.31
C GLN A 86 12.55 0.11 2.51
N GLU A 87 13.17 0.09 3.69
CA GLU A 87 12.55 0.54 4.93
C GLU A 87 12.94 1.99 5.22
N VAL A 88 11.94 2.82 5.51
CA VAL A 88 12.07 4.26 5.77
C VAL A 88 11.13 4.62 6.91
N LEU A 89 11.65 5.18 8.00
CA LEU A 89 10.84 5.50 9.21
C LEU A 89 9.95 4.34 9.72
N GLY A 90 10.38 3.08 9.56
CA GLY A 90 9.61 1.88 9.92
C GLY A 90 8.49 1.50 8.93
N LEU A 91 8.37 2.24 7.83
CA LEU A 91 7.54 1.90 6.67
C LEU A 91 8.38 1.16 5.64
N VAL A 92 7.94 -0.03 5.26
CA VAL A 92 8.51 -0.78 4.14
C VAL A 92 7.81 -0.32 2.86
N VAL A 93 8.60 0.18 1.92
CA VAL A 93 8.17 0.64 0.60
C VAL A 93 8.77 -0.31 -0.44
N GLU A 94 7.91 -1.00 -1.17
CA GLU A 94 8.29 -1.92 -2.25
C GLU A 94 7.88 -1.31 -3.59
N PHE A 95 8.85 -1.14 -4.49
CA PHE A 95 8.63 -0.68 -5.86
C PHE A 95 8.07 -1.82 -6.70
N GLN A 96 6.93 -1.60 -7.33
CA GLN A 96 6.25 -2.58 -8.20
C GLN A 96 6.30 -2.19 -9.68
N GLY A 97 7.12 -1.19 -10.02
CA GLY A 97 7.27 -0.66 -11.37
C GLY A 97 6.80 0.77 -11.52
N ALA A 98 7.32 1.43 -12.55
CA ALA A 98 6.83 2.70 -13.07
C ALA A 98 6.20 2.46 -14.44
N GLY A 99 5.06 3.07 -14.70
CA GLY A 99 4.33 2.90 -15.95
C GLY A 99 3.66 4.19 -16.41
N VAL A 100 3.27 4.21 -17.68
CA VAL A 100 2.39 5.22 -18.25
C VAL A 100 0.96 4.67 -18.16
N PRO A 101 0.00 5.38 -17.54
CA PRO A 101 -1.36 4.89 -17.42
C PRO A 101 -1.99 4.71 -18.81
N ASN A 102 -2.56 3.53 -19.07
CA ASN A 102 -3.23 3.22 -20.32
C ASN A 102 -4.60 3.93 -20.39
N GLY A 103 -4.63 5.19 -20.85
CA GLY A 103 -5.88 5.92 -21.12
C GLY A 103 -5.65 7.29 -21.76
N PHE A 104 -6.58 7.75 -22.60
CA PHE A 104 -6.53 8.96 -23.44
C PHE A 104 -6.23 10.26 -22.66
N ASN A 105 -4.96 10.52 -22.34
CA ASN A 105 -4.30 11.83 -22.13
C ASN A 105 -2.83 11.58 -21.72
N GLN A 106 -2.11 10.81 -22.56
CA GLN A 106 -0.76 10.28 -22.27
C GLN A 106 0.37 11.18 -22.80
N ARG A 107 0.55 12.35 -22.22
CA ARG A 107 1.87 13.00 -22.30
C ARG A 107 2.29 13.36 -20.89
N ASP A 108 3.28 12.61 -20.43
CA ASP A 108 4.22 12.97 -19.36
C ASP A 108 3.87 12.61 -17.91
N GLU A 109 2.69 12.05 -17.61
CA GLU A 109 2.37 11.66 -16.23
C GLU A 109 2.93 10.26 -15.89
N LYS A 110 4.09 10.22 -15.23
CA LYS A 110 4.68 8.99 -14.72
C LYS A 110 3.95 8.53 -13.47
N VAL A 111 3.43 7.31 -13.51
CA VAL A 111 2.76 6.69 -12.36
C VAL A 111 3.66 5.62 -11.77
N VAL A 112 3.79 5.65 -10.46
CA VAL A 112 4.63 4.75 -9.69
C VAL A 112 3.76 3.85 -8.84
N LYS A 113 3.95 2.55 -8.98
CA LYS A 113 3.23 1.57 -8.18
C LYS A 113 4.06 1.18 -6.97
N LEU A 114 3.51 1.40 -5.79
CA LEU A 114 4.16 1.17 -4.51
C LEU A 114 3.33 0.23 -3.67
N LYS A 115 3.99 -0.72 -3.00
CA LYS A 115 3.38 -1.52 -1.94
C LYS A 115 3.95 -1.08 -0.61
N LEU A 116 3.07 -0.55 0.24
CA LEU A 116 3.37 0.03 1.53
C LEU A 116 3.02 -0.97 2.62
N ASN A 117 3.94 -1.23 3.55
CA ASN A 117 3.72 -2.12 4.68
C ASN A 117 4.34 -1.51 5.94
N LYS A 118 3.64 -1.56 7.07
CA LYS A 118 4.20 -1.13 8.35
C LYS A 118 4.82 -2.33 9.05
N LYS A 119 6.10 -2.22 9.42
CA LYS A 119 6.81 -3.25 10.17
C LYS A 119 6.29 -3.40 11.60
#